data_AF-A0A3N2P768-F1
#
_entry.id   AF-A0A3N2P768-F1
#
_cell.length_a   1.000
_cell.length_b   1.000
_cell.length_c   1.000
_cell.angle_alpha   90.00
_cell.angle_beta   90.00
_cell.angle_gamma   90.00
#
_symmetry.space_group_name_H-M   'P 1'
#
loop_
_entity.id
_entity.type
_entity.pdbx_description
1 polymer ?
#
loop_
_entity_poly.entity_id
_entity_poly.type
_entity_poly.pdbx_seq_one_letter_code
_entity_poly.pdbx_strand_id
1 'polypeptide(L)'
;MGSRRARLTAVAAAALLVGGFAVTPVAFGDAAPGRYPAAEIHRPSPIPDLSVHDSTVYAVSVSGGKMYDVDGSVWTGNGADIMSKAEDKQLYQLIDVTADSIRYEARYANGELHDGVVIRKNAAGERTVNELRTPENTTGEQVAVDRTTVTRKDRLTISAYGYDPGEQVAVYLRDTRGGTGRKKVLVAHRRAGELGRLTYSFRLPPLVTRKGTYVVYLESPNQRITSPVITVTR
;
A
#
# COMPACT_ATOMS: atom_id res chain seq x y z
N MET A 1 -11.74 -34.83 26.89
CA MET A 1 -10.70 -35.71 26.32
C MET A 1 -11.02 -35.99 24.85
N GLY A 2 -10.07 -35.78 23.95
CA GLY A 2 -10.03 -36.49 22.67
C GLY A 2 -10.61 -35.78 21.45
N SER A 3 -9.87 -34.79 20.95
CA SER A 3 -9.88 -34.36 19.55
C SER A 3 -9.67 -35.54 18.59
N ARG A 4 -10.39 -35.58 17.46
CA ARG A 4 -9.91 -36.30 16.27
C ARG A 4 -9.96 -35.39 15.04
N ARG A 5 -8.75 -35.00 14.62
CA ARG A 5 -8.43 -34.40 13.34
C ARG A 5 -8.67 -35.43 12.24
N ALA A 6 -9.48 -35.10 11.24
CA ALA A 6 -9.52 -35.86 9.99
C ALA A 6 -8.38 -35.37 9.09
N ARG A 7 -7.40 -36.24 8.84
CA ARG A 7 -6.43 -36.08 7.74
C ARG A 7 -7.07 -36.73 6.51
N LEU A 8 -7.36 -35.94 5.47
CA LEU A 8 -7.66 -36.44 4.14
C LEU A 8 -6.34 -36.55 3.37
N THR A 9 -5.78 -37.76 3.35
CA THR A 9 -4.79 -38.17 2.36
C THR A 9 -5.52 -38.47 1.07
N ALA A 10 -5.43 -37.58 0.08
CA ALA A 10 -5.88 -37.87 -1.28
C ALA A 10 -4.87 -38.80 -1.95
N VAL A 11 -5.27 -40.07 -2.12
CA VAL A 11 -4.62 -41.02 -3.03
C VAL A 11 -5.17 -40.73 -4.42
N ALA A 12 -4.37 -40.05 -5.26
CA ALA A 12 -4.69 -39.92 -6.68
C ALA A 12 -4.15 -41.17 -7.40
N ALA A 13 -5.04 -42.12 -7.66
CA ALA A 13 -4.76 -43.24 -8.56
C ALA A 13 -4.75 -42.73 -10.01
N ALA A 14 -3.62 -42.95 -10.70
CA ALA A 14 -3.51 -42.76 -12.13
C ALA A 14 -4.31 -43.85 -12.86
N ALA A 15 -5.19 -43.46 -13.78
CA ALA A 15 -5.75 -44.34 -14.79
C ALA A 15 -5.53 -43.69 -16.16
N LEU A 16 -4.56 -44.25 -16.89
CA LEU A 16 -4.29 -43.97 -18.29
C LEU A 16 -5.22 -44.86 -19.11
N LEU A 17 -6.13 -44.29 -19.89
CA LEU A 17 -6.87 -45.00 -20.94
C LEU A 17 -6.78 -44.21 -22.24
N VAL A 18 -6.04 -44.81 -23.18
CA VAL A 18 -5.93 -44.41 -24.58
C VAL A 18 -7.18 -44.91 -25.32
N GLY A 19 -7.88 -44.00 -25.99
CA GLY A 19 -9.02 -44.34 -26.85
C GLY A 19 -9.66 -43.07 -27.39
N GLY A 20 -9.39 -42.74 -28.65
CA GLY A 20 -9.77 -41.49 -29.27
C GLY A 20 -11.29 -41.30 -29.40
N PHE A 21 -11.77 -40.16 -28.92
CA PHE A 21 -12.71 -39.26 -29.58
C PHE A 21 -12.47 -37.89 -28.92
N ALA A 22 -11.95 -36.93 -29.68
CA ALA A 22 -11.72 -35.58 -29.20
C ALA A 22 -13.06 -34.86 -29.08
N VAL A 23 -13.66 -34.88 -27.89
CA VAL A 23 -14.72 -33.94 -27.52
C VAL A 23 -14.01 -32.75 -26.89
N THR A 24 -13.61 -31.78 -27.72
CA THR A 24 -13.24 -30.46 -27.22
C THR A 24 -14.50 -29.82 -26.64
N PRO A 25 -14.50 -29.31 -25.40
CA PRO A 25 -15.56 -28.41 -24.98
C PRO A 25 -15.44 -27.16 -25.85
N VAL A 26 -16.40 -27.01 -26.77
CA VAL A 26 -16.61 -25.78 -27.53
C VAL A 26 -16.99 -24.72 -26.50
N ALA A 27 -16.10 -23.75 -26.29
CA ALA A 27 -16.40 -22.58 -25.47
C ALA A 27 -17.50 -21.79 -26.18
N PHE A 28 -18.73 -21.84 -25.65
CA PHE A 28 -19.72 -20.82 -25.93
C PHE A 28 -19.26 -19.53 -25.27
N GLY A 29 -18.90 -18.55 -26.09
CA GLY A 29 -18.40 -17.27 -25.62
C GLY A 29 -18.46 -16.21 -26.71
N ASP A 30 -19.56 -16.15 -27.47
CA ASP A 30 -19.85 -15.01 -28.34
C ASP A 30 -20.62 -13.93 -27.57
N ALA A 31 -20.07 -13.54 -26.42
CA ALA A 31 -20.48 -12.33 -25.73
C ALA A 31 -19.50 -11.24 -26.14
N ALA A 32 -20.00 -10.19 -26.80
CA ALA A 32 -19.21 -9.00 -27.06
C ALA A 32 -18.50 -8.58 -25.76
N PRO A 33 -17.19 -8.28 -25.80
CA PRO A 33 -16.45 -7.91 -24.61
C PRO A 33 -17.21 -6.77 -23.91
N GLY A 34 -17.54 -6.96 -22.64
CA GLY A 34 -18.19 -5.93 -21.85
C GLY A 34 -17.38 -4.64 -21.99
N ARG A 35 -18.00 -3.57 -22.48
CA ARG A 35 -17.38 -2.24 -22.47
C ARG A 35 -17.34 -1.79 -21.01
N TYR A 36 -16.24 -2.08 -20.36
CA TYR A 36 -15.89 -1.44 -19.10
C TYR A 36 -15.43 0.00 -19.42
N PRO A 37 -15.78 0.99 -18.60
CA PRO A 37 -15.18 2.32 -18.73
C PRO A 37 -13.65 2.17 -18.66
N ALA A 38 -12.93 2.95 -19.45
CA ALA A 38 -11.47 2.96 -19.43
C ALA A 38 -10.98 3.17 -17.97
N ALA A 39 -9.81 2.63 -17.65
CA ALA A 39 -9.15 2.78 -16.34
C ALA A 39 -8.90 4.26 -15.92
N GLU A 40 -9.36 5.22 -16.71
CA GLU A 40 -9.35 6.66 -16.45
C GLU A 40 -10.06 7.07 -15.15
N ILE A 41 -11.10 6.34 -14.73
CA ILE A 41 -11.83 6.61 -13.47
C ILE A 41 -10.97 6.30 -12.23
N HIS A 42 -9.95 5.44 -12.37
CA HIS A 42 -9.06 5.03 -11.28
C HIS A 42 -7.60 5.35 -11.60
N ARG A 43 -7.33 6.42 -12.38
CA ARG A 43 -5.95 6.89 -12.52
C ARG A 43 -5.40 7.18 -11.13
N PRO A 44 -4.17 6.73 -10.82
CA PRO A 44 -3.54 7.08 -9.56
C PRO A 44 -3.53 8.61 -9.43
N SER A 45 -4.11 9.10 -8.35
CA SER A 45 -3.95 10.50 -7.99
C SER A 45 -2.45 10.77 -7.79
N PRO A 46 -1.92 11.97 -8.06
CA PRO A 46 -0.54 12.33 -7.75
C PRO A 46 -0.37 12.42 -6.23
N ILE A 47 -0.34 11.27 -5.56
CA ILE A 47 0.01 11.15 -4.15
C ILE A 47 1.51 10.84 -4.14
N PRO A 48 2.32 11.55 -3.34
CA PRO A 48 3.77 11.29 -3.25
C PRO A 48 4.07 10.01 -2.45
N ASP A 49 3.29 8.95 -2.65
CA ASP A 49 3.34 7.75 -1.84
C ASP A 49 3.24 6.52 -2.73
N LEU A 50 4.39 5.89 -3.00
CA LEU A 50 4.41 4.60 -3.68
C LEU A 50 3.71 3.51 -2.84
N SER A 51 3.55 3.73 -1.52
CA SER A 51 3.07 2.70 -0.59
C SER A 51 1.55 2.61 -0.45
N VAL A 52 0.77 3.62 -0.86
CA VAL A 52 -0.69 3.60 -0.75
C VAL A 52 -1.39 4.23 -1.96
N HIS A 53 -2.34 3.50 -2.54
CA HIS A 53 -3.16 3.96 -3.67
C HIS A 53 -4.60 3.41 -3.62
N ASP A 54 -5.47 3.85 -4.52
CA ASP A 54 -6.85 3.35 -4.69
C ASP A 54 -7.09 2.69 -6.06
N SER A 55 -6.03 2.54 -6.86
CA SER A 55 -6.01 1.83 -8.15
C SER A 55 -6.18 0.32 -8.02
N THR A 56 -6.49 -0.34 -9.13
CA THR A 56 -6.58 -1.81 -9.20
C THR A 56 -5.19 -2.45 -9.12
N VAL A 57 -5.07 -3.53 -8.36
CA VAL A 57 -3.83 -4.29 -8.20
C VAL A 57 -3.84 -5.49 -9.15
N TYR A 58 -2.71 -5.71 -9.82
CA TYR A 58 -2.43 -6.91 -10.59
C TYR A 58 -1.26 -7.66 -9.94
N ALA A 59 -1.48 -8.92 -9.58
CA ALA A 59 -0.42 -9.81 -9.11
C ALA A 59 -0.19 -10.87 -10.19
N VAL A 60 1.00 -10.86 -10.80
CA VAL A 60 1.38 -11.80 -11.86
C VAL A 60 2.50 -12.67 -11.37
N SER A 61 2.31 -13.99 -11.46
CA SER A 61 3.31 -14.98 -11.12
C SER A 61 3.35 -16.05 -12.18
N VAL A 62 4.54 -16.35 -12.66
CA VAL A 62 4.79 -17.37 -13.68
C VAL A 62 5.73 -18.41 -13.07
N SER A 63 5.33 -19.68 -13.13
CA SER A 63 6.16 -20.80 -12.71
C SER A 63 6.31 -21.80 -13.86
N GLY A 64 7.53 -22.18 -14.22
CA GLY A 64 7.78 -23.23 -15.20
C GLY A 64 9.11 -23.08 -15.94
N GLY A 65 9.52 -24.12 -16.69
CA GLY A 65 10.80 -24.16 -17.41
C GLY A 65 10.92 -23.27 -18.65
N LYS A 66 9.91 -22.45 -18.94
CA LYS A 66 9.90 -21.46 -20.03
C LYS A 66 9.68 -20.05 -19.47
N MET A 67 10.47 -19.68 -18.47
CA MET A 67 10.49 -18.31 -17.95
C MET A 67 11.16 -17.39 -18.96
N TYR A 68 10.56 -16.22 -19.15
CA TYR A 68 11.15 -15.10 -19.88
C TYR A 68 11.60 -14.06 -18.87
N ASP A 69 12.64 -13.31 -19.20
CA ASP A 69 13.09 -12.17 -18.41
C ASP A 69 11.92 -11.20 -18.16
N VAL A 70 11.85 -10.67 -16.94
CA VAL A 70 10.71 -9.85 -16.56
C VAL A 70 10.87 -8.43 -17.09
N ASP A 71 10.16 -8.16 -18.18
CA ASP A 71 10.01 -6.82 -18.75
C ASP A 71 8.77 -6.09 -18.20
N GLY A 72 8.99 -4.88 -17.67
CA GLY A 72 7.94 -4.01 -17.15
C GLY A 72 7.38 -3.04 -18.19
N SER A 73 7.98 -2.93 -19.37
CA SER A 73 7.68 -1.89 -20.36
C SER A 73 6.21 -1.90 -20.82
N VAL A 74 5.61 -3.09 -20.95
CA VAL A 74 4.20 -3.22 -21.32
C VAL A 74 3.28 -2.66 -20.24
N TRP A 75 3.62 -2.81 -18.96
CA TRP A 75 2.81 -2.28 -17.87
C TRP A 75 2.91 -0.75 -17.77
N THR A 76 4.14 -0.24 -17.71
CA THR A 76 4.36 1.21 -17.59
C THR A 76 3.94 1.95 -18.85
N GLY A 77 4.14 1.37 -20.04
CA GLY A 77 3.65 1.89 -21.32
C GLY A 77 2.13 1.97 -21.42
N ASN A 78 1.40 1.21 -20.59
CA ASN A 78 -0.06 1.28 -20.46
C ASN A 78 -0.51 2.04 -19.21
N GLY A 79 0.38 2.82 -18.58
CA GLY A 79 0.05 3.70 -17.46
C GLY A 79 -0.13 3.01 -16.12
N ALA A 80 0.37 1.78 -15.97
CA ALA A 80 0.43 1.10 -14.68
C ALA A 80 1.73 1.41 -13.94
N ASP A 81 1.65 1.53 -12.61
CA ASP A 81 2.81 1.60 -11.73
C ASP A 81 3.22 0.19 -11.31
N ILE A 82 4.52 -0.12 -11.40
CA ILE A 82 5.07 -1.40 -10.95
C ILE A 82 5.60 -1.22 -9.52
N MET A 83 4.90 -1.81 -8.55
CA MET A 83 5.29 -1.79 -7.14
C MET A 83 6.43 -2.76 -6.83
N SER A 84 6.34 -3.98 -7.37
CA SER A 84 7.36 -5.01 -7.19
C SER A 84 7.60 -5.78 -8.48
N LYS A 85 8.86 -6.17 -8.70
CA LYS A 85 9.30 -6.94 -9.85
C LYS A 85 10.41 -7.89 -9.40
N ALA A 86 10.25 -9.18 -9.69
CA ALA A 86 11.28 -10.17 -9.40
C ALA A 86 11.26 -11.31 -10.41
N GLU A 87 12.44 -11.87 -10.64
CA GLU A 87 12.69 -13.04 -11.47
C GLU A 87 13.68 -13.97 -10.75
N ASP A 88 13.74 -15.23 -11.21
CA ASP A 88 14.59 -16.27 -10.61
C ASP A 88 14.41 -16.45 -9.10
N LYS A 89 13.19 -16.21 -8.59
CA LYS A 89 12.83 -16.40 -7.19
C LYS A 89 11.89 -17.58 -7.01
N GLN A 90 12.13 -18.37 -5.96
CA GLN A 90 11.17 -19.35 -5.49
C GLN A 90 10.26 -18.70 -4.46
N LEU A 91 9.01 -18.48 -4.86
CA LEU A 91 7.99 -17.83 -4.04
C LEU A 91 6.77 -18.74 -3.85
N TYR A 92 6.05 -18.52 -2.77
CA TYR A 92 4.67 -18.98 -2.59
C TYR A 92 3.79 -17.80 -2.20
N GLN A 93 2.49 -17.92 -2.46
CA GLN A 93 1.52 -16.85 -2.21
C GLN A 93 0.57 -17.24 -1.08
N LEU A 94 0.27 -16.27 -0.23
CA LEU A 94 -0.78 -16.36 0.78
C LEU A 94 -1.82 -15.28 0.47
N ILE A 95 -3.08 -15.68 0.42
CA ILE A 95 -4.20 -14.76 0.20
C ILE A 95 -5.20 -15.00 1.32
N ASP A 96 -5.40 -13.98 2.15
CA ASP A 96 -6.44 -13.96 3.17
C ASP A 96 -7.54 -12.98 2.75
N VAL A 97 -8.79 -13.42 2.86
CA VAL A 97 -9.96 -12.69 2.37
C VAL A 97 -10.99 -12.62 3.47
N THR A 98 -11.32 -11.39 3.86
CA THR A 98 -12.43 -11.06 4.77
C THR A 98 -13.52 -10.32 4.01
N ALA A 99 -14.60 -9.97 4.71
CA ALA A 99 -15.70 -9.20 4.12
C ALA A 99 -15.27 -7.81 3.62
N ASP A 100 -14.28 -7.21 4.28
CA ASP A 100 -13.84 -5.82 4.14
C ASP A 100 -12.37 -5.67 3.76
N SER A 101 -11.62 -6.78 3.64
CA SER A 101 -10.20 -6.74 3.29
C SER A 101 -9.71 -7.95 2.49
N ILE A 102 -8.67 -7.71 1.70
CA ILE A 102 -7.87 -8.76 1.07
C ILE A 102 -6.42 -8.49 1.43
N ARG A 103 -5.75 -9.48 2.03
CA ARG A 103 -4.31 -9.46 2.27
C ARG A 103 -3.64 -10.43 1.32
N TYR A 104 -2.76 -9.90 0.48
CA TYR A 104 -1.90 -10.66 -0.41
C TYR A 104 -0.46 -10.59 0.08
N GLU A 105 0.21 -11.75 0.10
CA GLU A 105 1.64 -11.86 0.39
C GLU A 105 2.29 -12.81 -0.61
N ALA A 106 3.39 -12.36 -1.21
CA ALA A 106 4.37 -13.24 -1.84
C ALA A 106 5.53 -13.42 -0.86
N ARG A 107 5.86 -14.67 -0.53
CA ARG A 107 6.94 -15.02 0.38
C ARG A 107 7.96 -15.90 -0.30
N TYR A 108 9.23 -15.72 0.06
CA TYR A 108 10.28 -16.66 -0.28
C TYR A 108 10.03 -18.03 0.35
N ALA A 109 10.64 -19.08 -0.19
CA ALA A 109 10.54 -20.44 0.35
C ALA A 109 10.92 -20.55 1.85
N ASN A 110 11.78 -19.66 2.35
CA ASN A 110 12.15 -19.57 3.77
C ASN A 110 11.11 -18.84 4.65
N GLY A 111 10.04 -18.30 4.04
CA GLY A 111 8.96 -17.58 4.70
C GLY A 111 9.15 -16.06 4.83
N GLU A 112 10.27 -15.50 4.41
CA GLU A 112 10.48 -14.05 4.40
C GLU A 112 9.54 -13.36 3.39
N LEU A 113 9.04 -12.17 3.75
CA LEU A 113 8.18 -11.39 2.87
C LEU A 113 8.99 -10.86 1.70
N HIS A 114 8.52 -11.11 0.49
CA HIS A 114 9.09 -10.54 -0.74
C HIS A 114 8.28 -9.32 -1.20
N ASP A 115 6.95 -9.47 -1.25
CA ASP A 115 6.00 -8.44 -1.68
C ASP A 115 4.66 -8.69 -1.00
N GLY A 116 3.84 -7.66 -0.84
CA GLY A 116 2.48 -7.84 -0.37
C GLY A 116 1.72 -6.54 -0.22
N VAL A 117 0.40 -6.67 -0.25
CA VAL A 117 -0.54 -5.56 -0.08
C VAL A 117 -1.72 -5.95 0.80
N VAL A 118 -2.30 -4.99 1.50
CA VAL A 118 -3.65 -5.09 2.06
C VAL A 118 -4.56 -4.13 1.34
N ILE A 119 -5.60 -4.68 0.73
CA ILE A 119 -6.73 -3.93 0.20
C ILE A 119 -7.77 -3.86 1.31
N ARG A 120 -8.26 -2.66 1.64
CA ARG A 120 -9.36 -2.44 2.59
C ARG A 120 -10.49 -1.70 1.90
N LYS A 121 -11.73 -2.05 2.24
CA LYS A 121 -12.92 -1.40 1.72
C LYS A 121 -13.88 -1.09 2.87
N ASN A 122 -14.41 0.13 2.92
CA ASN A 122 -15.40 0.50 3.92
C ASN A 122 -16.84 0.31 3.42
N ALA A 123 -17.79 0.51 4.33
CA ALA A 123 -19.23 0.41 4.02
C ALA A 123 -19.70 1.46 3.01
N ALA A 124 -19.02 2.62 2.92
CA ALA A 124 -19.31 3.65 1.93
C ALA A 124 -18.83 3.26 0.51
N GLY A 125 -18.09 2.16 0.37
CA GLY A 125 -17.56 1.67 -0.90
C GLY A 125 -16.19 2.24 -1.26
N GLU A 126 -15.62 3.11 -0.43
CA GLU A 126 -14.26 3.61 -0.57
C GLU A 126 -13.25 2.50 -0.28
N ARG A 127 -12.08 2.56 -0.92
CA ARG A 127 -11.01 1.58 -0.74
C ARG A 127 -9.63 2.22 -0.58
N THR A 128 -8.73 1.46 0.04
CA THR A 128 -7.29 1.71 0.04
C THR A 128 -6.54 0.42 -0.25
N VAL A 129 -5.46 0.54 -1.01
CA VAL A 129 -4.46 -0.50 -1.19
C VAL A 129 -3.22 0.01 -0.48
N ASN A 130 -2.75 -0.72 0.52
CA ASN A 130 -1.54 -0.39 1.25
C ASN A 130 -0.53 -1.49 1.04
N GLU A 131 0.70 -1.15 0.65
CA GLU A 131 1.82 -2.06 0.75
C GLU A 131 1.99 -2.55 2.20
N LEU A 132 2.44 -3.80 2.33
CA LEU A 132 2.81 -4.31 3.64
C LEU A 132 4.03 -3.58 4.16
N ARG A 133 4.00 -3.30 5.47
CA ARG A 133 5.07 -2.56 6.11
C ARG A 133 6.40 -3.29 6.03
N THR A 134 7.41 -2.54 5.62
CA THR A 134 8.82 -2.88 5.67
C THR A 134 9.58 -1.77 6.40
N PRO A 135 10.83 -2.01 6.83
CA PRO A 135 11.68 -0.95 7.38
C PRO A 135 11.84 0.25 6.43
N GLU A 136 11.82 0.00 5.12
CA GLU A 136 12.01 0.99 4.07
C GLU A 136 10.77 1.88 3.90
N ASN A 137 9.57 1.28 3.79
CA ASN A 137 8.34 2.02 3.53
C ASN A 137 7.65 2.57 4.81
N THR A 138 8.22 2.36 5.99
CA THR A 138 7.70 2.95 7.25
C THR A 138 8.46 4.21 7.69
N THR A 139 9.38 4.70 6.85
CA THR A 139 10.19 5.88 7.12
C THR A 139 10.34 6.79 5.90
N GLY A 140 10.83 8.01 6.11
CA GLY A 140 11.10 8.96 5.04
C GLY A 140 9.95 9.93 4.75
N GLU A 141 10.02 10.60 3.60
CA GLU A 141 9.08 11.66 3.21
C GLU A 141 7.83 11.07 2.56
N GLN A 142 6.79 10.85 3.36
CA GLN A 142 5.53 10.21 2.94
C GLN A 142 4.29 10.98 3.42
N VAL A 143 4.46 12.19 3.97
CA VAL A 143 3.35 13.03 4.42
C VAL A 143 3.10 14.13 3.39
N ALA A 144 1.93 14.12 2.78
CA ALA A 144 1.50 15.19 1.91
C ALA A 144 1.09 16.42 2.74
N VAL A 145 1.39 17.60 2.20
CA VAL A 145 0.99 18.89 2.79
C VAL A 145 0.28 19.72 1.73
N ASP A 146 -0.74 20.46 2.13
CA ASP A 146 -1.46 21.34 1.19
C ASP A 146 -0.61 22.52 0.72
N ARG A 147 0.39 22.92 1.51
CA ARG A 147 1.35 23.97 1.17
C ARG A 147 2.67 23.81 1.91
N THR A 148 3.76 24.22 1.27
CA THR A 148 5.11 24.24 1.85
C THR A 148 5.52 25.62 2.34
N THR A 149 4.71 26.65 2.13
CA THR A 149 4.95 28.01 2.66
C THR A 149 3.75 28.47 3.46
N VAL A 150 3.98 28.86 4.73
CA VAL A 150 2.92 29.23 5.68
C VAL A 150 3.30 30.46 6.51
N THR A 151 2.30 31.18 6.98
CA THR A 151 2.41 32.10 8.11
C THR A 151 1.92 31.42 9.38
N ARG A 152 2.27 31.94 10.57
CA ARG A 152 1.79 31.34 11.83
C ARG A 152 0.27 31.38 12.02
N LYS A 153 -0.43 32.23 11.26
CA LYS A 153 -1.90 32.35 11.32
C LYS A 153 -2.59 31.33 10.43
N ASP A 154 -1.89 30.80 9.44
CA ASP A 154 -2.45 29.86 8.48
C ASP A 154 -2.75 28.52 9.13
N ARG A 155 -3.69 27.80 8.52
CA ARG A 155 -3.88 26.38 8.78
C ARG A 155 -3.06 25.60 7.78
N LEU A 156 -2.26 24.68 8.28
CA LEU A 156 -1.57 23.68 7.50
C LEU A 156 -2.40 22.39 7.55
N THR A 157 -2.68 21.81 6.39
CA THR A 157 -3.34 20.51 6.28
C THR A 157 -2.33 19.47 5.85
N ILE A 158 -2.29 18.37 6.60
CA ILE A 158 -1.48 17.20 6.28
C ILE A 158 -2.38 16.05 5.90
N SER A 159 -1.89 15.19 5.01
CA SER A 159 -2.47 13.89 4.71
C SER A 159 -1.37 12.83 4.72
N ALA A 160 -1.63 11.72 5.39
CA ALA A 160 -0.73 10.58 5.46
C ALA A 160 -1.55 9.28 5.41
N TYR A 161 -0.89 8.23 4.93
CA TYR A 161 -1.51 6.94 4.67
C TYR A 161 -0.70 5.80 5.32
N GLY A 162 -1.08 4.56 5.05
CA GLY A 162 -0.32 3.38 5.46
C GLY A 162 -0.48 2.97 6.92
N TYR A 163 -1.38 3.62 7.66
CA TYR A 163 -1.67 3.29 9.05
C TYR A 163 -2.59 2.07 9.19
N ASP A 164 -2.52 1.41 10.34
CA ASP A 164 -3.57 0.47 10.72
C ASP A 164 -4.84 1.22 11.13
N PRO A 165 -6.03 0.64 10.93
CA PRO A 165 -7.28 1.23 11.39
C PRO A 165 -7.23 1.61 12.88
N GLY A 166 -7.48 2.87 13.20
CA GLY A 166 -7.49 3.37 14.58
C GLY A 166 -6.11 3.58 15.23
N GLU A 167 -5.01 3.38 14.48
CA GLU A 167 -3.65 3.56 14.97
C GLU A 167 -3.41 4.97 15.52
N GLN A 168 -2.75 5.06 16.68
CA GLN A 168 -2.44 6.35 17.30
C GLN A 168 -1.17 6.95 16.70
N VAL A 169 -1.30 8.20 16.24
CA VAL A 169 -0.24 8.96 15.58
C VAL A 169 -0.02 10.26 16.35
N ALA A 170 1.21 10.46 16.80
CA ALA A 170 1.67 11.72 17.35
C ALA A 170 2.18 12.61 16.20
N VAL A 171 1.65 13.82 16.12
CA VAL A 171 1.99 14.83 15.11
C VAL A 171 2.90 15.87 15.74
N TYR A 172 4.10 16.03 15.19
CA TYR A 172 5.08 17.02 15.64
C TYR A 172 5.44 17.98 14.52
N LEU A 173 5.85 19.19 14.89
CA LEU A 173 6.72 20.02 14.05
C LEU A 173 8.16 19.86 14.51
N ARG A 174 9.06 19.53 13.57
CA ARG A 174 10.48 19.34 13.83
C ARG A 174 11.27 20.37 13.04
N ASP A 175 12.06 21.20 13.72
CA ASP A 175 12.94 22.18 13.07
C ASP A 175 14.01 21.46 12.22
N THR A 176 14.29 21.97 11.02
CA THR A 176 15.26 21.36 10.09
C THR A 176 16.68 21.90 10.24
N ARG A 177 16.88 23.04 10.92
CA ARG A 177 18.20 23.71 11.04
C ARG A 177 19.02 23.26 12.25
N GLY A 178 18.40 22.62 13.23
CA GLY A 178 19.07 22.17 14.44
C GLY A 178 19.76 20.82 14.26
N GLY A 179 21.09 20.81 14.11
CA GLY A 179 21.91 19.61 14.23
C GLY A 179 21.61 18.82 15.52
N THR A 180 21.89 17.50 15.48
CA THR A 180 21.65 16.45 16.50
C THR A 180 21.01 16.90 17.81
N GLY A 181 19.67 16.84 17.88
CA GLY A 181 18.91 17.18 19.08
C GLY A 181 17.46 17.66 18.88
N ARG A 182 16.94 17.64 17.64
CA ARG A 182 15.51 17.63 17.25
C ARG A 182 14.56 18.33 18.23
N LYS A 183 14.49 19.67 18.22
CA LYS A 183 13.40 20.39 18.87
C LYS A 183 12.08 20.00 18.18
N LYS A 184 11.37 19.03 18.75
CA LYS A 184 10.02 18.62 18.36
C LYS A 184 9.03 19.44 19.17
N VAL A 185 8.08 20.05 18.49
CA VAL A 185 6.92 20.67 19.12
C VAL A 185 5.73 19.76 18.86
N LEU A 186 5.18 19.16 19.91
CA LEU A 186 3.96 18.35 19.80
C LEU A 186 2.81 19.26 19.34
N VAL A 187 2.14 18.84 18.28
CA VAL A 187 0.96 19.52 17.75
C VAL A 187 -0.31 18.83 18.27
N ALA A 188 -0.39 17.50 18.14
CA ALA A 188 -1.57 16.72 18.51
C ALA A 188 -1.28 15.22 18.54
N HIS A 189 -2.16 14.47 19.20
CA HIS A 189 -2.35 13.04 18.95
C HIS A 189 -3.60 12.84 18.09
N ARG A 190 -3.54 11.96 17.09
CA ARG A 190 -4.65 11.64 16.20
C ARG A 190 -4.75 10.13 16.02
N ARG A 191 -5.90 9.67 15.53
CA ARG A 191 -6.10 8.28 15.13
C ARG A 191 -6.33 8.22 13.63
N ALA A 192 -5.73 7.23 12.98
CA ALA A 192 -6.05 6.92 11.60
C ALA A 192 -7.50 6.42 11.49
N GLY A 193 -8.16 6.74 10.37
CA GLY A 193 -9.49 6.25 10.06
C GLY A 193 -9.52 4.75 9.73
N GLU A 194 -10.71 4.23 9.43
CA GLU A 194 -10.93 2.80 9.12
C GLU A 194 -10.16 2.31 7.87
N LEU A 195 -9.81 3.22 6.94
CA LEU A 195 -9.01 2.93 5.76
C LEU A 195 -7.51 3.18 5.95
N GLY A 196 -7.05 3.45 7.18
CA GLY A 196 -5.63 3.77 7.45
C GLY A 196 -5.20 5.16 6.98
N ARG A 197 -6.17 6.04 6.69
CA ARG A 197 -5.96 7.43 6.27
C ARG A 197 -5.88 8.35 7.48
N LEU A 198 -4.99 9.34 7.44
CA LEU A 198 -4.88 10.41 8.43
C LEU A 198 -4.84 11.76 7.72
N THR A 199 -5.94 12.52 7.79
CA THR A 199 -5.97 13.92 7.37
C THR A 199 -6.15 14.81 8.59
N TYR A 200 -5.32 15.85 8.73
CA TYR A 200 -5.40 16.75 9.87
C TYR A 200 -5.00 18.18 9.52
N SER A 201 -5.87 19.13 9.86
CA SER A 201 -5.58 20.56 9.71
C SER A 201 -5.32 21.22 11.06
N PHE A 202 -4.23 21.95 11.20
CA PHE A 202 -3.88 22.66 12.43
C PHE A 202 -3.25 24.03 12.16
N ARG A 203 -3.29 24.90 13.18
CA ARG A 203 -2.50 26.14 13.19
C ARG A 203 -1.13 25.88 13.78
N LEU A 204 -0.12 26.60 13.30
CA LEU A 204 1.24 26.47 13.83
C LEU A 204 1.25 26.82 15.34
N PRO A 205 1.81 25.96 16.20
CA PRO A 205 1.95 26.24 17.62
C PRO A 205 2.77 27.52 17.88
N PRO A 206 2.50 28.24 18.99
CA PRO A 206 3.22 29.48 19.33
C PRO A 206 4.74 29.31 19.46
N LEU A 207 5.22 28.10 19.81
CA LEU A 207 6.65 27.78 19.97
C LEU A 207 7.43 27.74 18.63
N VAL A 208 6.74 27.81 17.49
CA VAL A 208 7.34 27.81 16.16
C VAL A 208 7.93 29.18 15.85
N THR A 209 9.21 29.20 15.45
CA THR A 209 9.92 30.44 15.14
C THR A 209 9.45 31.01 13.79
N ARG A 210 9.41 32.34 13.71
CA ARG A 210 9.23 33.03 12.42
C ARG A 210 10.49 32.85 11.57
N LYS A 211 10.34 32.83 10.24
CA LYS A 211 11.45 32.62 9.29
C LYS A 211 12.19 31.31 9.53
N GLY A 212 11.48 30.30 10.04
CA GLY A 212 12.01 28.98 10.31
C GLY A 212 11.55 27.95 9.30
N THR A 213 12.32 26.87 9.19
CA THR A 213 12.04 25.73 8.32
C THR A 213 11.76 24.50 9.18
N TYR A 214 10.66 23.81 8.88
CA TYR A 214 10.14 22.70 9.67
C TYR A 214 9.75 21.55 8.76
N VAL A 215 9.75 20.34 9.30
CA VAL A 215 8.97 19.22 8.72
C VAL A 215 7.87 18.85 9.70
N VAL A 216 6.73 18.42 9.18
CA VAL A 216 5.76 17.69 9.99
C VAL A 216 6.29 16.28 10.16
N TYR A 217 6.49 15.87 11.40
CA TYR A 217 7.00 14.55 11.75
C TYR A 217 5.90 13.77 12.42
N LEU A 218 5.49 12.66 11.80
CA LEU A 218 4.45 11.77 12.29
C LEU A 218 5.11 10.53 12.88
N GLU A 219 4.74 10.22 14.11
CA GLU A 219 5.33 9.11 14.87
C GLU A 219 4.22 8.24 15.44
N SER A 220 4.36 6.94 15.25
CA SER A 220 3.46 5.89 15.73
C SER A 220 4.30 4.67 16.12
N PRO A 221 3.72 3.63 16.74
CA PRO A 221 4.43 2.39 17.01
C PRO A 221 5.01 1.74 15.74
N ASN A 222 4.33 1.88 14.60
CA ASN A 222 4.66 1.15 13.38
C ASN A 222 5.38 1.98 12.30
N GLN A 223 5.28 3.31 12.34
CA GLN A 223 5.89 4.17 11.31
C GLN A 223 6.34 5.54 11.82
N ARG A 224 7.37 6.07 11.15
CA ARG A 224 8.03 7.36 11.43
C ARG A 224 8.30 8.11 10.14
N ILE A 225 7.31 8.89 9.70
CA ILE A 225 7.32 9.55 8.39
C ILE A 225 7.34 11.08 8.52
N THR A 226 7.82 11.76 7.48
CA THR A 226 7.94 13.22 7.40
C THR A 226 7.20 13.80 6.22
N SER A 227 6.86 15.09 6.34
CA SER A 227 6.49 15.91 5.19
C SER A 227 7.72 16.45 4.46
N PRO A 228 7.53 17.00 3.25
CA PRO A 228 8.45 17.98 2.68
C PRO A 228 8.74 19.12 3.66
N VAL A 229 9.82 19.86 3.40
CA VAL A 229 10.18 21.04 4.20
C VAL A 229 9.13 22.13 4.03
N ILE A 230 8.71 22.70 5.15
CA ILE A 230 7.78 23.80 5.28
C ILE A 230 8.52 25.04 5.75
N THR A 231 8.35 26.15 5.02
CA THR A 231 8.94 27.44 5.33
C THR A 231 7.91 28.37 5.98
N VAL A 232 8.23 28.86 7.17
CA VAL A 232 7.40 29.79 7.94
C VAL A 232 7.87 31.22 7.68
N THR A 233 7.10 32.05 7.00
CA THR A 233 7.59 33.38 6.55
C THR A 233 7.42 34.50 7.58
N ARG A 234 6.27 34.56 8.28
CA ARG A 234 5.91 35.61 9.26
C ARG A 234 5.03 35.10 10.41
#